data_AF-A0A938IDY0-F1
#
_entry.id   AF-A0A938IDY0-F1
#
_cell.length_a   1.000
_cell.length_b   1.000
_cell.length_c   1.000
_cell.angle_alpha   90.00
_cell.angle_beta   90.00
_cell.angle_gamma   90.00
#
_symmetry.space_group_name_H-M   'P 1'
#
loop_
_entity.id
_entity.type
_entity.pdbx_description
1 polymer ?
#
loop_
_entity_poly.entity_id
_entity_poly.type
_entity_poly.pdbx_seq_one_letter_code
_entity_poly.pdbx_strand_id
1 'polypeptide(L)'
;MTALDLLIFHVALTWALIGLTWTIQLVQYPSFALVGPAEFARFHDHHSTRITWLVAPLMGGELLTGLALFWAGPESLGPGLLGSGLALIALNWVWTACVAMPLHARLRGADRRLEQSLVRAHWVRTAAWSARGLWSVVALRAALGAP
;
A
#
# COMPACT_ATOMS: atom_id res chain seq x y z
N MET A 1 0.26 0.43 -25.53
CA MET A 1 0.72 1.07 -24.28
C MET A 1 2.23 1.11 -24.33
N THR A 2 2.81 2.31 -24.29
CA THR A 2 4.27 2.49 -24.25
C THR A 2 4.82 2.22 -22.85
N ALA A 3 6.14 2.12 -22.71
CA ALA A 3 6.79 1.99 -21.39
C ALA A 3 6.50 3.19 -20.47
N LEU A 4 6.36 4.39 -21.06
CA LEU A 4 5.99 5.60 -20.33
C LEU A 4 4.53 5.56 -19.87
N ASP A 5 3.60 5.12 -20.72
CA ASP A 5 2.18 4.97 -20.34
C ASP A 5 2.03 3.99 -19.16
N LEU A 6 2.77 2.88 -19.21
CA LEU A 6 2.82 1.90 -18.12
C LEU A 6 3.35 2.52 -16.82
N LEU A 7 4.42 3.32 -16.90
CA LEU A 7 4.99 4.00 -15.74
C LEU A 7 4.01 5.02 -15.15
N ILE A 8 3.32 5.81 -15.98
CA ILE A 8 2.31 6.78 -15.53
C ILE A 8 1.16 6.05 -14.82
N PHE A 9 0.68 4.95 -15.39
CA PHE A 9 -0.36 4.14 -14.77
C PHE A 9 0.09 3.54 -13.42
N HIS A 10 1.33 3.04 -13.36
CA HIS A 10 1.93 2.55 -12.12
C HIS A 10 2.06 3.65 -11.05
N VAL A 11 2.47 4.87 -11.43
CA VAL A 11 2.53 6.04 -10.55
C VAL A 11 1.14 6.36 -10.00
N ALA A 12 0.11 6.36 -10.85
CA ALA A 12 -1.28 6.63 -10.42
C ALA A 12 -1.76 5.60 -9.38
N LEU A 13 -1.52 4.31 -9.61
CA LEU A 13 -1.84 3.25 -8.63
C LEU A 13 -1.10 3.43 -7.30
N THR A 14 0.20 3.75 -7.39
CA THR A 14 1.05 3.98 -6.20
C THR A 14 0.53 5.14 -5.37
N TRP A 15 0.16 6.26 -6.00
CA TRP A 15 -0.36 7.43 -5.29
C TRP A 15 -1.78 7.23 -4.73
N ALA A 16 -2.62 6.45 -5.42
CA ALA A 16 -3.90 6.03 -4.86
C ALA A 16 -3.72 5.20 -3.57
N LEU A 17 -2.74 4.29 -3.56
CA LEU A 17 -2.40 3.48 -2.37
C LEU A 17 -1.79 4.31 -1.24
N ILE A 18 -0.99 5.33 -1.55
CA ILE A 18 -0.47 6.27 -0.55
C ILE A 18 -1.62 7.03 0.10
N GLY A 19 -2.51 7.63 -0.70
CA GLY A 19 -3.68 8.33 -0.20
C GLY A 19 -4.52 7.43 0.70
N LEU A 20 -4.83 6.22 0.22
CA LEU A 20 -5.58 5.22 0.99
C LEU A 20 -4.88 4.85 2.30
N THR A 21 -3.57 4.60 2.27
CA THR A 21 -2.79 4.22 3.46
C THR A 21 -2.79 5.33 4.50
N TRP A 22 -2.60 6.58 4.09
CA TRP A 22 -2.66 7.73 5.00
C TRP A 22 -4.07 7.96 5.55
N THR A 23 -5.12 7.78 4.74
CA THR A 23 -6.51 7.82 5.22
C THR A 23 -6.76 6.75 6.28
N ILE A 24 -6.28 5.52 6.06
CA ILE A 24 -6.40 4.45 7.06
C ILE A 24 -5.69 4.87 8.37
N GLN A 25 -4.46 5.36 8.25
CA GLN A 25 -3.62 5.68 9.40
C GLN A 25 -4.16 6.84 10.25
N LEU A 26 -4.62 7.91 9.61
CA LEU A 26 -4.98 9.16 10.29
C LEU A 26 -6.48 9.31 10.56
N VAL A 27 -7.33 8.61 9.82
CA VAL A 27 -8.79 8.76 9.95
C VAL A 27 -9.42 7.47 10.43
N GLN A 28 -9.19 6.37 9.70
CA GLN A 28 -9.90 5.12 9.96
C GLN A 28 -9.52 4.48 11.29
N TYR A 29 -8.22 4.29 11.56
CA TYR A 29 -7.81 3.67 12.81
C TYR A 29 -8.12 4.52 14.05
N PRO A 30 -7.94 5.85 14.06
CA PRO A 30 -8.41 6.66 15.18
C PRO A 30 -9.91 6.53 15.43
N SER A 31 -10.70 6.32 14.38
CA SER A 31 -12.15 6.11 14.49
C SER A 31 -12.53 4.80 15.19
N PHE A 32 -11.63 3.82 15.30
CA PHE A 32 -11.87 2.58 16.06
C PHE A 32 -12.17 2.87 17.53
N ALA A 33 -11.50 3.88 18.11
CA ALA A 33 -11.68 4.30 19.50
C ALA A 33 -13.05 4.96 19.77
N LEU A 34 -13.79 5.33 18.72
CA LEU A 34 -15.12 5.94 18.82
C LEU A 34 -16.26 4.90 18.81
N VAL A 35 -15.95 3.63 18.55
CA VAL A 35 -16.93 2.56 18.44
C VAL A 35 -17.04 1.81 19.77
N GLY A 36 -18.26 1.61 20.25
CA GLY A 36 -18.52 0.85 21.47
C GLY A 36 -18.11 -0.62 21.34
N PRO A 37 -17.77 -1.30 22.46
CA PRO A 37 -17.33 -2.70 22.42
C PRO A 37 -18.35 -3.66 21.81
N ALA A 38 -19.65 -3.38 21.96
CA ALA A 38 -20.74 -4.21 21.44
C ALA A 38 -20.86 -4.10 19.91
N GLU A 39 -20.57 -2.93 19.35
CA GLU A 39 -20.69 -2.62 17.93
C GLU A 39 -19.40 -2.93 17.15
N PHE A 40 -18.27 -2.98 17.86
CA PHE A 40 -16.93 -3.03 17.26
C PHE A 40 -16.75 -4.18 16.26
N ALA A 41 -17.17 -5.40 16.61
CA ALA A 41 -17.00 -6.57 15.74
C ALA A 41 -17.70 -6.39 14.39
N ARG A 42 -18.95 -5.89 14.41
CA ARG A 42 -19.72 -5.61 13.18
C ARG A 42 -19.09 -4.47 12.38
N PHE A 43 -18.65 -3.40 13.05
CA PHE A 43 -17.99 -2.27 12.40
C PHE A 43 -16.68 -2.70 11.73
N HIS A 44 -15.85 -3.47 12.43
CA HIS A 44 -14.57 -3.95 11.93
C HIS A 44 -14.73 -4.91 10.76
N ASP A 45 -15.65 -5.88 10.83
CA ASP A 45 -15.93 -6.80 9.74
C ASP A 45 -16.43 -6.06 8.48
N HIS A 46 -17.33 -5.09 8.66
CA HIS A 46 -17.77 -4.21 7.59
C HIS A 46 -16.60 -3.45 6.97
N HIS A 47 -15.76 -2.81 7.79
CA HIS A 47 -14.59 -2.08 7.33
C HIS A 47 -13.61 -2.99 6.57
N SER A 48 -13.22 -4.12 7.16
CA SER A 48 -12.24 -5.06 6.59
C SER A 48 -12.72 -5.65 5.26
N THR A 49 -14.01 -5.97 5.14
CA THR A 49 -14.60 -6.43 3.88
C THR A 49 -14.60 -5.31 2.82
N ARG A 50 -15.09 -4.12 3.18
CA ARG A 50 -15.23 -3.01 2.22
C ARG A 50 -13.89 -2.48 1.73
N ILE A 51 -12.91 -2.37 2.61
CA ILE A 51 -11.59 -1.88 2.23
C ILE A 51 -10.83 -2.85 1.33
N THR A 52 -11.10 -4.16 1.45
CA THR A 52 -10.48 -5.17 0.58
C THR A 52 -10.83 -4.95 -0.89
N TRP A 53 -12.07 -4.53 -1.20
CA TRP A 53 -12.50 -4.19 -2.56
C TRP A 53 -11.74 -3.00 -3.17
N LEU A 54 -11.12 -2.15 -2.35
CA LEU A 54 -10.26 -1.05 -2.81
C LEU A 54 -8.79 -1.49 -2.83
N VAL A 55 -8.31 -2.04 -1.72
CA VAL A 55 -6.89 -2.36 -1.53
C VAL A 55 -6.44 -3.48 -2.46
N ALA A 56 -7.21 -4.56 -2.61
CA ALA A 56 -6.80 -5.73 -3.39
C ALA A 56 -6.56 -5.40 -4.89
N PRO A 57 -7.49 -4.75 -5.62
CA PRO A 57 -7.23 -4.40 -7.02
C PRO A 57 -6.13 -3.36 -7.16
N LEU A 58 -6.01 -2.38 -6.25
CA LEU A 58 -4.96 -1.38 -6.32
C LEU A 58 -3.57 -1.99 -6.07
N MET A 59 -3.41 -2.75 -4.99
CA MET A 59 -2.14 -3.44 -4.69
C MET A 59 -1.80 -4.49 -5.75
N GLY A 60 -2.79 -5.22 -6.24
CA GLY A 60 -2.62 -6.19 -7.33
C GLY A 60 -2.16 -5.52 -8.62
N GLY A 61 -2.82 -4.42 -9.02
CA GLY A 61 -2.41 -3.63 -10.18
C GLY A 61 -1.01 -3.06 -10.01
N GLU A 62 -0.66 -2.56 -8.83
CA GLU A 62 0.66 -2.00 -8.53
C GLU A 62 1.77 -3.05 -8.62
N LEU A 63 1.52 -4.26 -8.13
CA LEU A 63 2.43 -5.40 -8.28
C LEU A 63 2.60 -5.79 -9.75
N LEU A 64 1.50 -5.98 -10.48
CA LEU A 64 1.55 -6.41 -11.88
C LEU A 64 2.26 -5.39 -12.77
N THR A 65 1.97 -4.11 -12.57
CA THR A 65 2.61 -3.02 -13.32
C THR A 65 4.07 -2.85 -12.89
N GLY A 66 4.41 -3.04 -11.61
CA GLY A 66 5.80 -3.02 -11.14
C GLY A 66 6.64 -4.15 -11.74
N LEU A 67 6.09 -5.36 -11.83
CA LEU A 67 6.72 -6.49 -12.52
C LEU A 67 6.86 -6.21 -14.02
N ALA A 68 5.84 -5.66 -14.67
CA ALA A 68 5.91 -5.29 -16.07
C ALA A 68 6.98 -4.22 -16.35
N LEU A 69 7.13 -3.22 -15.46
CA LEU A 69 8.17 -2.21 -15.56
C LEU A 69 9.58 -2.78 -15.42
N PHE A 70 9.75 -3.84 -14.62
CA PHE A 70 11.05 -4.50 -14.49
C PHE A 70 11.52 -5.12 -15.82
N TRP A 71 10.60 -5.65 -16.62
CA TRP A 71 10.91 -6.30 -17.89
C TRP A 71 10.84 -5.39 -19.12
N ALA A 72 9.94 -4.41 -19.10
CA ALA A 72 9.57 -3.59 -20.26
C ALA A 72 9.47 -2.08 -19.93
N GLY A 73 10.03 -1.66 -18.79
CA GLY A 73 10.09 -0.25 -18.40
C GLY A 73 11.10 0.55 -19.23
N PRO A 74 11.09 1.89 -19.10
CA PRO A 74 12.06 2.74 -19.78
C PRO A 74 13.50 2.36 -19.41
N GLU A 75 14.38 2.26 -20.42
CA GLU A 75 15.80 1.88 -20.21
C GLU A 75 16.53 2.83 -19.25
N SER A 76 16.11 4.11 -19.22
CA SER A 76 16.67 5.15 -18.35
C SER A 76 16.49 4.90 -16.85
N LEU A 77 15.60 3.99 -16.45
CA LEU A 77 15.44 3.66 -15.03
C LEU A 77 16.64 2.85 -14.51
N GLY A 78 17.25 2.02 -15.35
CA GLY A 78 18.33 1.12 -14.95
C GLY A 78 17.92 0.04 -13.92
N PRO A 79 18.73 -1.02 -13.76
CA PRO A 79 18.37 -2.18 -12.95
C PRO A 79 18.31 -1.87 -11.44
N GLY A 80 19.12 -0.92 -10.95
CA GLY A 80 19.13 -0.55 -9.53
C GLY A 80 17.84 0.14 -9.08
N LEU A 81 17.33 1.09 -9.86
CA LEU A 81 16.08 1.77 -9.54
C LEU A 81 14.89 0.80 -9.65
N LEU A 82 14.83 0.01 -10.72
CA LEU A 82 13.79 -1.00 -10.90
C LEU A 82 13.80 -2.05 -9.77
N GLY A 83 14.97 -2.56 -9.40
CA GLY A 83 15.14 -3.53 -8.31
C GLY A 83 14.72 -2.97 -6.95
N SER A 84 15.08 -1.72 -6.62
CA SER A 84 14.65 -1.08 -5.38
C SER A 84 13.13 -0.85 -5.33
N GLY A 85 12.51 -0.56 -6.48
CA GLY A 85 11.05 -0.46 -6.60
C GLY A 85 10.35 -1.78 -6.26
N LEU A 86 10.81 -2.89 -6.86
CA LEU A 86 10.31 -4.23 -6.56
C LEU A 86 10.54 -4.65 -5.11
N ALA A 87 11.68 -4.30 -4.52
CA ALA A 87 11.96 -4.61 -3.13
C ALA A 87 10.95 -3.93 -2.17
N LEU A 88 10.59 -2.67 -2.45
CA LEU A 88 9.58 -1.96 -1.67
C LEU A 88 8.16 -2.52 -1.91
N ILE A 89 7.84 -3.01 -3.12
CA ILE A 89 6.58 -3.73 -3.38
C ILE A 89 6.53 -5.00 -2.52
N ALA A 90 7.58 -5.80 -2.58
CA ALA A 90 7.69 -7.04 -1.83
C ALA A 90 7.56 -6.80 -0.32
N LEU A 91 8.22 -5.76 0.21
CA LEU A 91 8.09 -5.35 1.61
C LEU A 91 6.63 -5.08 1.97
N ASN A 92 5.92 -4.25 1.18
CA ASN A 92 4.51 -3.94 1.45
C ASN A 92 3.61 -5.17 1.39
N TRP A 93 3.80 -6.05 0.42
CA TRP A 93 3.04 -7.29 0.27
C TRP A 93 3.29 -8.26 1.42
N VAL A 94 4.55 -8.56 1.73
CA VAL A 94 4.93 -9.47 2.82
C VAL A 94 4.44 -8.92 4.16
N TRP A 95 4.61 -7.63 4.42
CA TRP A 95 4.12 -7.03 5.67
C TRP A 95 2.60 -7.09 5.77
N THR A 96 1.89 -6.90 4.65
CA THR A 96 0.42 -7.01 4.63
C THR A 96 0.00 -8.45 4.94
N ALA A 97 0.57 -9.44 4.26
CA ALA A 97 0.19 -10.85 4.40
C ALA A 97 0.60 -11.46 5.75
N CYS A 98 1.79 -11.15 6.25
CA CYS A 98 2.36 -11.80 7.43
C CYS A 98 2.08 -11.04 8.73
N VAL A 99 1.78 -9.73 8.68
CA VAL A 99 1.57 -8.91 9.88
C VAL A 99 0.17 -8.31 9.92
N ALA A 100 -0.22 -7.55 8.90
CA ALA A 100 -1.50 -6.83 8.93
C ALA A 100 -2.71 -7.79 8.91
N MET A 101 -2.74 -8.76 8.00
CA MET A 101 -3.85 -9.70 7.87
C MET A 101 -4.03 -10.56 9.14
N PRO A 102 -2.97 -11.15 9.75
CA PRO A 102 -3.12 -11.89 11.01
C PRO A 102 -3.58 -11.02 12.18
N LEU A 103 -3.15 -9.75 12.27
CA LEU A 103 -3.62 -8.83 13.30
C LEU A 103 -5.11 -8.53 13.13
N HIS A 104 -5.57 -8.25 11.91
CA HIS A 104 -7.01 -8.07 11.62
C HIS A 104 -7.82 -9.33 11.97
N ALA A 105 -7.32 -10.53 11.65
CA ALA A 105 -8.02 -11.79 11.94
C ALA A 105 -8.16 -12.10 13.44
N ARG A 106 -7.24 -11.59 14.27
CA ARG A 106 -7.28 -11.72 15.74
C ARG A 106 -8.20 -10.70 16.39
N LEU A 107 -8.54 -9.61 15.71
CA LEU A 107 -9.35 -8.53 16.25
C LEU A 107 -10.84 -8.89 16.19
N ARG A 108 -11.31 -9.70 17.15
CA ARG A 108 -12.71 -10.18 17.23
C ARG A 108 -13.61 -9.34 18.14
N GLY A 109 -13.09 -8.25 18.69
CA GLY A 109 -13.78 -7.32 19.59
C GLY A 109 -12.88 -6.11 19.89
N ALA A 110 -13.33 -5.20 20.76
CA ALA A 110 -12.62 -3.98 21.13
C ALA A 110 -11.41 -4.25 22.07
N ASP A 111 -10.46 -5.06 21.61
CA ASP A 111 -9.18 -5.28 22.30
C ASP A 111 -8.21 -4.14 21.95
N ARG A 112 -8.14 -3.16 22.86
CA ARG A 112 -7.26 -2.00 22.72
C ARG A 112 -5.79 -2.35 22.52
N ARG A 113 -5.29 -3.48 23.05
CA ARG A 113 -3.89 -3.86 22.84
C ARG A 113 -3.67 -4.30 21.40
N LEU A 114 -4.58 -5.11 20.86
CA LEU A 114 -4.53 -5.53 19.46
C LEU A 114 -4.75 -4.35 18.50
N GLU A 115 -5.67 -3.43 18.81
CA GLU A 115 -5.86 -2.19 18.04
C GLU A 115 -4.56 -1.36 17.99
N GLN A 116 -3.89 -1.16 19.13
CA GLN A 116 -2.62 -0.45 19.17
C GLN A 116 -1.52 -1.18 18.39
N SER A 117 -1.45 -2.51 18.48
CA SER A 117 -0.53 -3.31 17.67
C SER A 117 -0.80 -3.14 16.18
N LEU A 118 -2.07 -3.09 15.77
CA LEU A 118 -2.47 -2.87 14.38
C LEU A 118 -2.04 -1.48 13.89
N VAL A 119 -2.29 -0.43 14.68
CA VAL A 119 -1.88 0.95 14.37
C VAL A 119 -0.36 1.06 14.22
N ARG A 120 0.40 0.48 15.16
CA ARG A 120 1.87 0.48 15.11
C ARG A 120 2.40 -0.29 13.91
N ALA A 121 1.82 -1.46 13.63
CA ALA A 121 2.20 -2.26 12.47
C ALA A 121 1.89 -1.51 11.16
N HIS A 122 0.81 -0.72 11.13
CA HIS A 122 0.46 0.02 9.93
C HIS A 122 1.38 1.21 9.65
N TRP A 123 1.98 1.84 10.68
CA TRP A 123 2.99 2.88 10.46
C TRP A 123 4.18 2.42 9.62
N VAL A 124 4.57 1.14 9.72
CA VAL A 124 5.60 0.55 8.85
C VAL A 124 5.15 0.58 7.38
N ARG A 125 3.89 0.25 7.10
CA ARG A 125 3.30 0.35 5.76
C ARG A 125 3.19 1.79 5.30
N THR A 126 2.79 2.70 6.18
CA THR A 126 2.71 4.14 5.87
C THR A 126 4.07 4.68 5.43
N ALA A 127 5.14 4.34 6.14
CA ALA A 127 6.50 4.69 5.75
C ALA A 127 6.91 4.03 4.43
N ALA A 128 6.66 2.74 4.26
CA ALA A 128 7.01 2.00 3.05
C ALA A 128 6.26 2.52 1.80
N TRP A 129 4.96 2.81 1.90
CA TRP A 129 4.18 3.43 0.82
C TRP A 129 4.64 4.86 0.52
N SER A 130 4.99 5.64 1.53
CA SER A 130 5.55 6.98 1.31
C SER A 130 6.89 6.91 0.56
N ALA A 131 7.75 5.96 0.92
CA ALA A 131 8.99 5.68 0.18
C ALA A 131 8.71 5.20 -1.26
N ARG A 132 7.67 4.37 -1.47
CA ARG A 132 7.22 3.98 -2.82
C ARG A 132 6.78 5.19 -3.66
N GLY A 133 6.10 6.17 -3.05
CA GLY A 133 5.69 7.40 -3.72
C GLY A 133 6.86 8.26 -4.15
N LEU A 134 7.84 8.43 -3.27
CA LEU A 134 9.07 9.14 -3.61
C LEU A 134 9.81 8.41 -4.74
N TRP A 135 9.92 7.08 -4.65
CA TRP A 135 10.50 6.27 -5.70
C TRP A 135 9.78 6.45 -7.04
N SER A 136 8.45 6.48 -7.06
CA SER A 136 7.67 6.58 -8.31
C SER A 136 7.84 7.94 -8.98
N VAL A 137 7.99 9.01 -8.20
CA VAL A 137 8.32 10.35 -8.70
C VAL A 137 9.74 10.39 -9.28
N VAL A 138 10.72 9.78 -8.60
CA VAL A 138 12.10 9.68 -9.10
C VAL A 138 12.15 8.91 -10.42
N ALA A 139 11.45 7.76 -10.50
CA ALA A 139 11.34 6.97 -11.71
C ALA A 139 10.70 7.77 -12.86
N LEU A 140 9.58 8.45 -12.60
CA LEU A 140 8.93 9.29 -13.61
C LEU A 140 9.84 10.41 -14.11
N ARG A 141 10.57 11.08 -13.21
CA ARG A 141 11.54 12.13 -13.58
C ARG A 141 12.69 11.57 -14.42
N ALA A 142 13.23 10.41 -14.06
CA ALA A 142 14.29 9.75 -14.82
C ALA A 142 13.83 9.32 -16.23
N ALA A 143 12.59 8.86 -16.35
CA ALA A 143 11.98 8.52 -17.64
C ALA A 143 11.78 9.75 -18.54
N LEU A 144 11.37 10.88 -17.99
CA LEU A 144 11.12 12.12 -18.75
C LEU A 144 12.39 12.93 -19.06
N GLY A 145 13.45 12.76 -18.28
CA GLY A 145 14.73 13.46 -18.45
C GLY A 145 15.74 12.73 -19.34
N ALA A 146 15.39 11.56 -19.87
CA ALA A 146 16.22 10.84 -20.83
C ALA A 146 16.14 11.54 -22.20
N PRO A 147 17.27 11.76 -22.90
CA PRO A 147 17.30 12.36 -24.23
C PRO A 147 16.62 11.49 -25.30
#